data_AF-A0A6V7VSY6-F1
#
_entry.id   AF-A0A6V7VSY6-F1
#
_cell.length_a   1.000
_cell.length_b   1.000
_cell.length_c   1.000
_cell.angle_alpha   90.00
_cell.angle_beta   90.00
_cell.angle_gamma   90.00
#
_symmetry.space_group_name_H-M   'P 1'
#
loop_
_entity.id
_entity.type
_entity.pdbx_description
1 polymer ?
#
loop_
_entity_poly.entity_id
_entity_poly.type
_entity_poly.pdbx_seq_one_letter_code
_entity_poly.pdbx_strand_id
1 'polypeptide(L)'
;MELYLFRHDQWERLYNCSQINVDFIPFIMRYHPLNGSIIILLFIFFEVLYFPCLCSIYKHMEHSCYKFLFFIGIADMLMMFIQGLETGVFNFTGEMFCPNDKFNYITACLAGALFALESSANFFLALDRCADSLSPKISKFFFDGIKYDLFLNFDLKVNVF
;
A
#
# COMPACT_ATOMS: atom_id res chain seq x y z
N MET A 1 10.35 4.08 9.54
CA MET A 1 11.48 4.67 8.77
C MET A 1 12.38 5.60 9.59
N GLU A 2 11.86 6.44 10.49
CA GLU A 2 12.70 7.37 11.28
C GLU A 2 13.85 6.67 12.03
N LEU A 3 13.57 5.55 12.70
CA LEU A 3 14.57 4.72 13.38
C LEU A 3 15.69 4.27 12.45
N TYR A 4 15.34 3.71 11.28
CA TYR A 4 16.34 3.19 10.35
C TYR A 4 17.20 4.30 9.70
N LEU A 5 16.60 5.46 9.38
CA LEU A 5 17.27 6.55 8.66
C LEU A 5 18.04 7.52 9.59
N PHE A 6 17.50 7.84 10.76
CA PHE A 6 18.05 8.89 11.63
C PHE A 6 18.62 8.37 12.96
N ARG A 7 18.19 7.19 13.42
CA ARG A 7 18.63 6.59 14.70
C ARG A 7 19.04 5.13 14.51
N HIS A 8 20.00 4.92 13.61
CA HIS A 8 20.43 3.59 13.20
C HIS A 8 20.98 2.75 14.36
N ASP A 9 21.63 3.39 15.34
CA ASP A 9 22.10 2.79 16.58
C ASP A 9 20.96 2.15 17.39
N GLN A 10 19.80 2.81 17.46
CA GLN A 10 18.61 2.27 18.11
C GLN A 10 17.98 1.15 17.28
N TRP A 11 17.98 1.28 15.96
CA TRP A 11 17.48 0.22 15.07
C TRP A 11 18.31 -1.05 15.22
N GLU A 12 19.64 -0.96 15.18
CA GLU A 12 20.53 -2.09 15.37
C GLU A 12 20.35 -2.70 16.77
N ARG A 13 20.19 -1.88 17.82
CA ARG A 13 19.90 -2.41 19.15
C ARG A 13 18.59 -3.24 19.23
N LEU A 14 17.55 -2.86 18.48
CA LEU A 14 16.22 -3.48 18.53
C LEU A 14 16.05 -4.65 17.55
N TYR A 15 16.70 -4.58 16.38
CA TYR A 15 16.48 -5.49 15.26
C TYR A 15 17.73 -6.33 14.90
N ASN A 16 18.82 -6.24 15.67
CA ASN A 16 20.00 -7.06 15.43
C ASN A 16 19.72 -8.55 15.66
N CYS A 17 19.84 -9.32 14.58
CA CYS A 17 19.63 -10.77 14.56
C CYS A 17 20.88 -11.60 14.86
N SER A 18 22.01 -11.00 15.26
CA SER A 18 23.28 -11.71 15.49
C SER A 18 23.21 -12.78 16.57
N GLN A 19 22.24 -12.70 17.49
CA GLN A 19 22.03 -13.67 18.56
C GLN A 19 20.94 -14.70 18.25
N ILE A 20 20.25 -14.58 17.11
CA ILE A 20 19.14 -15.45 16.73
C ILE A 20 19.65 -16.50 15.75
N ASN A 21 19.52 -17.77 16.11
CA ASN A 21 19.76 -18.86 15.18
C ASN A 21 18.52 -19.10 14.30
N VAL A 22 18.59 -18.63 13.06
CA VAL A 22 17.54 -18.77 12.04
C VAL A 22 17.23 -20.21 11.65
N ASP A 23 18.14 -21.15 11.93
CA ASP A 23 17.96 -22.58 11.65
C ASP A 23 17.27 -23.34 12.78
N PHE A 24 16.93 -22.67 13.88
CA PHE A 24 16.21 -23.28 15.00
C PHE A 24 14.87 -23.88 14.58
N ILE A 25 14.15 -23.21 13.66
CA ILE A 25 12.91 -23.73 13.07
C ILE A 25 13.29 -24.36 11.73
N PRO A 26 13.04 -25.66 11.49
CA PRO A 26 13.41 -26.29 10.23
C PRO A 26 12.58 -25.73 9.06
N PHE A 27 13.19 -25.65 7.88
CA PHE A 27 12.55 -25.13 6.65
C PHE A 27 11.19 -25.79 6.36
N ILE A 28 11.08 -27.11 6.58
CA ILE A 28 9.86 -27.87 6.31
C ILE A 28 8.64 -27.36 7.09
N MET A 29 8.84 -26.75 8.27
CA MET A 29 7.76 -26.19 9.09
C MET A 29 7.36 -24.78 8.66
N ARG A 30 8.18 -24.12 7.84
CA ARG A 30 8.01 -22.73 7.37
C ARG A 30 7.54 -22.67 5.91
N TYR A 31 7.79 -23.73 5.19
CA TYR A 31 7.44 -23.89 3.80
C TYR A 31 5.96 -24.20 3.65
N HIS A 32 5.18 -23.22 3.18
CA HIS A 32 3.74 -23.33 3.00
C HIS A 32 3.34 -23.07 1.54
N PRO A 33 3.70 -23.97 0.60
CA PRO A 33 3.55 -23.73 -0.85
C PRO A 33 2.09 -23.60 -1.28
N LEU A 34 1.16 -24.30 -0.64
CA LEU A 34 -0.27 -24.16 -0.93
C LEU A 34 -0.76 -22.75 -0.61
N ASN A 35 -0.38 -22.21 0.55
CA ASN A 35 -0.75 -20.86 0.94
C ASN A 35 -0.13 -19.82 0.00
N GLY A 36 1.17 -19.95 -0.28
CA GLY A 36 1.87 -19.08 -1.24
C GLY A 36 1.23 -19.12 -2.63
N SER A 37 0.86 -20.30 -3.13
CA SER A 37 0.21 -20.44 -4.44
C SER A 37 -1.15 -19.73 -4.49
N ILE A 38 -1.97 -19.88 -3.44
CA ILE A 38 -3.28 -19.23 -3.36
C ILE A 38 -3.12 -17.72 -3.31
N ILE A 39 -2.19 -17.21 -2.51
CA ILE A 39 -1.93 -15.77 -2.37
C ILE A 39 -1.46 -15.17 -3.70
N ILE A 40 -0.50 -15.80 -4.39
CA ILE A 40 -0.03 -15.31 -5.70
C ILE A 40 -1.16 -15.34 -6.75
N LEU A 41 -1.97 -16.40 -6.77
CA LEU A 41 -3.11 -16.49 -7.68
C LEU A 41 -4.12 -15.37 -7.43
N LEU A 42 -4.46 -15.11 -6.16
CA LEU A 42 -5.35 -14.02 -5.77
C LEU A 42 -4.76 -12.65 -6.13
N PHE A 43 -3.47 -12.44 -5.86
CA PHE A 43 -2.75 -11.22 -6.26
C PHE A 43 -2.90 -10.96 -7.76
N ILE A 44 -2.55 -11.93 -8.61
CA ILE A 44 -2.67 -11.78 -10.07
C ILE A 44 -4.11 -11.50 -10.48
N PHE A 45 -5.07 -12.23 -9.89
CA PHE A 45 -6.48 -12.07 -10.20
C PHE A 45 -7.00 -10.66 -9.87
N PHE A 46 -6.69 -10.15 -8.68
CA PHE A 46 -7.12 -8.82 -8.26
C PHE A 46 -6.39 -7.72 -9.04
N GLU A 47 -5.10 -7.87 -9.32
CA GLU A 47 -4.33 -6.88 -10.09
C GLU A 47 -4.89 -6.70 -11.51
N VAL A 48 -5.25 -7.83 -12.16
CA VAL A 48 -5.89 -7.83 -13.49
C VAL A 48 -7.28 -7.20 -13.45
N LEU A 49 -8.02 -7.34 -12.35
CA LEU A 49 -9.34 -6.72 -12.16
C LEU A 49 -9.26 -5.22 -11.86
N TYR A 50 -8.24 -4.78 -11.11
CA TYR A 50 -8.04 -3.37 -10.78
C TYR A 50 -7.73 -2.53 -12.02
N PHE A 51 -6.94 -3.06 -12.95
CA PHE A 51 -6.53 -2.35 -14.16
C PHE A 51 -7.71 -1.80 -15.01
N PRO A 52 -8.69 -2.61 -15.46
CA PRO A 52 -9.84 -2.10 -16.23
C PRO A 52 -10.75 -1.20 -15.38
N CYS A 53 -10.85 -1.42 -14.07
CA CYS A 53 -11.61 -0.57 -13.17
C CYS A 53 -11.03 0.85 -13.13
N LEU A 54 -9.72 0.98 -12.94
CA LEU A 54 -9.01 2.26 -12.96
C LEU A 54 -9.09 2.94 -14.32
N CYS A 55 -8.97 2.19 -15.42
CA CYS A 55 -9.15 2.75 -16.77
C CYS A 55 -10.56 3.35 -16.98
N SER A 56 -11.59 2.76 -16.36
CA SER A 56 -12.97 3.28 -16.42
C SER A 56 -13.14 4.54 -15.57
N ILE A 57 -12.58 4.54 -14.36
CA ILE A 57 -12.60 5.67 -13.41
C ILE A 57 -11.86 6.87 -13.99
N TYR A 58 -10.71 6.65 -14.65
CA TYR A 58 -9.90 7.71 -15.26
C TYR A 58 -10.68 8.59 -16.24
N LYS A 59 -11.69 8.02 -16.93
CA LYS A 59 -12.54 8.78 -17.87
C LYS A 59 -13.50 9.76 -17.18
N HIS A 60 -13.74 9.62 -15.88
CA HIS A 60 -14.73 10.39 -15.12
C HIS A 60 -14.07 11.26 -14.03
N MET A 61 -12.78 11.59 -14.18
CA MET A 61 -11.98 12.39 -13.24
C MET A 61 -12.43 13.85 -13.10
N GLU A 62 -13.49 14.25 -13.82
CA GLU A 62 -14.13 15.57 -13.68
C GLU A 62 -14.75 15.77 -12.30
N HIS A 63 -15.15 14.69 -11.62
CA HIS A 63 -15.73 14.74 -10.29
C HIS A 63 -14.68 14.44 -9.20
N SER A 64 -14.63 15.26 -8.14
CA SER A 64 -13.68 15.10 -7.02
C SER A 64 -13.74 13.71 -6.36
N CYS A 65 -14.93 13.11 -6.29
CA CYS A 65 -15.09 11.73 -5.80
C CYS A 65 -14.34 10.69 -6.65
N TYR A 66 -14.34 10.82 -7.98
CA TYR A 66 -13.63 9.89 -8.86
C TYR A 66 -12.12 10.08 -8.78
N LYS A 67 -11.65 11.30 -8.47
CA LYS A 67 -10.23 11.57 -8.19
C LYS A 67 -9.74 10.81 -6.95
N PHE A 68 -10.49 10.84 -5.86
CA PHE A 68 -10.18 10.05 -4.66
C PHE A 68 -10.21 8.55 -4.94
N LEU A 69 -11.25 8.07 -5.64
CA LEU A 69 -11.38 6.66 -5.98
C LEU A 69 -10.21 6.16 -6.87
N PHE A 70 -9.73 7.00 -7.78
CA PHE A 70 -8.56 6.70 -8.61
C PHE A 70 -7.28 6.65 -7.77
N PHE A 71 -7.08 7.61 -6.87
CA PHE A 71 -5.93 7.61 -5.95
C PHE A 71 -5.89 6.37 -5.05
N ILE A 72 -7.04 6.03 -4.45
CA ILE A 72 -7.18 4.81 -3.61
C ILE A 72 -6.84 3.58 -4.44
N GLY A 73 -7.40 3.44 -5.64
CA GLY A 73 -7.11 2.27 -6.46
C GLY A 73 -5.65 2.14 -6.91
N ILE A 74 -4.92 3.24 -7.11
CA ILE A 74 -3.47 3.20 -7.34
C ILE A 74 -2.73 2.75 -6.08
N ALA A 75 -3.10 3.29 -4.91
CA ALA A 75 -2.50 2.91 -3.64
C ALA A 75 -2.72 1.41 -3.34
N ASP A 76 -3.91 0.88 -3.63
CA ASP A 76 -4.26 -0.53 -3.49
C ASP A 76 -3.39 -1.43 -4.38
N MET A 77 -3.20 -1.07 -5.65
CA MET A 77 -2.34 -1.82 -6.58
C MET A 77 -0.88 -1.85 -6.08
N LEU A 78 -0.35 -0.69 -5.66
CA LEU A 78 1.00 -0.61 -5.09
C LEU A 78 1.13 -1.44 -3.81
N MET A 79 0.13 -1.39 -2.94
CA MET A 79 0.09 -2.15 -1.69
C MET A 79 0.04 -3.66 -1.96
N MET A 80 -0.81 -4.10 -2.89
CA MET A 80 -0.89 -5.51 -3.31
C MET A 80 0.39 -5.99 -3.99
N PHE A 81 1.04 -5.13 -4.78
CA PHE A 81 2.33 -5.47 -5.39
C PHE A 81 3.41 -5.69 -4.33
N ILE A 82 3.46 -4.86 -3.29
CA ILE A 82 4.43 -5.02 -2.20
C ILE A 82 4.03 -6.23 -1.35
N GLN A 83 2.87 -6.19 -0.68
CA GLN A 83 2.48 -7.19 0.32
C GLN A 83 2.03 -8.52 -0.27
N GLY A 84 1.22 -8.49 -1.34
CA GLY A 84 0.66 -9.70 -1.96
C GLY A 84 1.74 -10.56 -2.60
N LEU A 85 2.63 -9.94 -3.39
CA LEU A 85 3.74 -10.65 -4.01
C LEU A 85 4.78 -11.10 -2.99
N GLU A 86 5.20 -10.21 -2.08
CA GLU A 86 6.18 -10.51 -1.01
C GLU A 86 5.70 -11.67 -0.14
N THR A 87 4.47 -11.61 0.36
CA THR A 87 3.90 -12.68 1.19
C THR A 87 3.79 -13.98 0.40
N GLY A 88 3.39 -13.92 -0.87
CA GLY A 88 3.34 -15.08 -1.75
C GLY A 88 4.70 -15.77 -1.86
N VAL A 89 5.76 -15.00 -2.15
CA VAL A 89 7.14 -15.49 -2.26
C VAL A 89 7.66 -16.03 -0.92
N PHE A 90 7.39 -15.34 0.20
CA PHE A 90 7.84 -15.75 1.53
C PHE A 90 7.29 -17.10 1.96
N ASN A 91 6.09 -17.46 1.52
CA ASN A 91 5.52 -18.78 1.76
C ASN A 91 6.27 -19.91 1.01
N PHE A 92 6.91 -19.60 -0.13
CA PHE A 92 7.75 -20.55 -0.87
C PHE A 92 9.19 -20.61 -0.35
N THR A 93 9.74 -19.48 0.13
CA THR A 93 11.10 -19.45 0.68
C THR A 93 11.15 -19.75 2.17
N GLY A 94 10.00 -19.81 2.85
CA GLY A 94 9.94 -19.94 4.32
C GLY A 94 10.63 -18.78 5.02
N GLU A 95 10.52 -17.59 4.43
CA GLU A 95 11.27 -16.39 4.83
C GLU A 95 10.94 -16.02 6.28
N MET A 96 11.97 -15.55 6.98
CA MET A 96 11.84 -14.97 8.32
C MET A 96 12.29 -13.52 8.28
N PHE A 97 12.08 -12.79 9.37
CA PHE A 97 12.57 -11.42 9.47
C PHE A 97 14.11 -11.34 9.31
N CYS A 98 14.85 -12.20 10.02
CA CYS A 98 16.30 -12.06 10.19
C CYS A 98 17.21 -12.28 8.95
N PRO A 99 16.93 -13.23 8.02
CA PRO A 99 17.77 -13.42 6.84
C PRO A 99 17.85 -12.17 5.94
N ASN A 100 16.77 -11.39 5.90
CA ASN A 100 16.64 -10.17 5.10
C ASN A 100 15.99 -9.04 5.90
N ASP A 101 16.52 -8.77 7.10
CA ASP A 101 16.03 -7.81 8.08
C ASP A 101 15.78 -6.40 7.53
N LYS A 102 16.72 -5.88 6.74
CA LYS A 102 16.62 -4.55 6.12
C LYS A 102 15.50 -4.49 5.08
N PHE A 103 15.41 -5.49 4.21
CA PHE A 103 14.39 -5.55 3.17
C PHE A 103 13.00 -5.62 3.81
N ASN A 104 12.79 -6.59 4.71
CA ASN A 104 11.55 -6.80 5.43
C ASN A 104 11.12 -5.56 6.24
N TYR A 105 12.07 -4.87 6.87
CA TYR A 105 11.77 -3.65 7.63
C TYR A 105 11.31 -2.50 6.72
N ILE A 106 11.97 -2.30 5.57
CA ILE A 106 11.64 -1.23 4.63
C ILE A 106 10.30 -1.49 3.96
N THR A 107 10.07 -2.71 3.46
CA THR A 107 8.80 -3.11 2.80
C THR A 107 7.63 -3.00 3.76
N ALA A 108 7.79 -3.46 5.01
CA ALA A 108 6.77 -3.33 6.04
C ALA A 108 6.46 -1.86 6.38
N CYS A 109 7.47 -1.00 6.46
CA CYS A 109 7.26 0.44 6.67
C CYS A 109 6.50 1.09 5.50
N LEU A 110 6.86 0.74 4.26
CA LEU A 110 6.23 1.28 3.06
C LEU A 110 4.77 0.82 2.96
N ALA A 111 4.51 -0.46 3.19
CA ALA A 111 3.17 -1.01 3.25
C ALA A 111 2.32 -0.34 4.32
N GLY A 112 2.87 -0.14 5.53
CA GLY A 112 2.17 0.57 6.60
C GLY A 112 1.85 2.03 6.25
N ALA A 113 2.74 2.72 5.54
CA ALA A 113 2.50 4.07 5.06
C ALA A 113 1.39 4.11 4.00
N LEU A 114 1.42 3.21 3.01
CA LEU A 114 0.38 3.09 1.99
C LEU A 114 -1.00 2.79 2.59
N PHE A 115 -1.07 1.88 3.56
CA PHE A 115 -2.30 1.57 4.28
C PHE A 115 -2.88 2.79 5.01
N ALA A 116 -2.03 3.59 5.66
CA ALA A 116 -2.46 4.81 6.34
C ALA A 116 -2.96 5.88 5.34
N LEU A 117 -2.29 6.00 4.19
CA LEU A 117 -2.70 6.91 3.11
C LEU A 117 -4.06 6.51 2.51
N GLU A 118 -4.24 5.23 2.20
CA GLU A 118 -5.48 4.67 1.68
C GLU A 118 -6.64 4.87 2.67
N SER A 119 -6.44 4.51 3.94
CA SER A 119 -7.43 4.69 5.00
C SER A 119 -7.86 6.15 5.16
N SER A 120 -6.89 7.07 5.08
CA SER A 120 -7.15 8.51 5.15
C SER A 120 -7.95 8.98 3.93
N ALA A 121 -7.59 8.53 2.73
CA ALA A 121 -8.31 8.85 1.50
C ALA A 121 -9.75 8.31 1.50
N ASN A 122 -9.97 7.10 2.00
CA ASN A 122 -11.30 6.51 2.20
C ASN A 122 -12.16 7.36 3.15
N PHE A 123 -11.56 7.89 4.22
CA PHE A 123 -12.25 8.80 5.13
C PHE A 123 -12.66 10.11 4.44
N PHE A 124 -11.77 10.72 3.65
CA PHE A 124 -12.11 11.94 2.88
C PHE A 124 -13.18 11.69 1.83
N LEU A 125 -13.14 10.54 1.15
CA LEU A 125 -14.16 10.12 0.20
C LEU A 125 -15.54 9.99 0.87
N ALA A 126 -15.60 9.40 2.07
CA ALA A 126 -16.84 9.31 2.84
C ALA A 126 -17.37 10.69 3.24
N LEU A 127 -16.49 11.60 3.64
CA LEU A 127 -16.86 12.98 3.94
C LEU A 127 -17.42 13.72 2.72
N ASP A 128 -16.79 13.57 1.55
CA ASP A 128 -17.27 14.18 0.30
C ASP A 128 -18.69 13.68 -0.04
N ARG A 129 -18.94 12.37 0.07
CA ARG A 129 -20.27 11.78 -0.15
C ARG A 129 -21.32 12.25 0.85
N CYS A 130 -20.96 12.38 2.13
CA CYS A 130 -21.86 12.93 3.14
C CYS A 130 -22.16 14.42 2.87
N ALA A 131 -21.16 15.19 2.46
CA ALA A 131 -21.32 16.61 2.15
C ALA A 131 -22.20 16.83 0.91
N ASP A 132 -22.02 16.02 -0.14
CA ASP A 132 -22.85 16.08 -1.35
C ASP A 132 -24.31 15.75 -1.04
N SER A 133 -24.55 14.79 -0.13
CA SER A 133 -25.91 14.46 0.33
C SER A 133 -26.57 15.54 1.18
N LEU A 134 -25.82 16.33 1.95
CA LEU A 134 -26.35 17.43 2.76
C LEU A 134 -26.58 18.70 1.94
N SER A 135 -25.61 19.08 1.11
CA SER A 135 -25.75 20.20 0.18
C SER A 135 -24.63 20.19 -0.87
N PRO A 136 -24.95 20.15 -2.17
CA PRO A 136 -23.95 20.11 -3.25
C PRO A 136 -23.11 21.40 -3.34
N LYS A 137 -23.52 22.49 -2.66
CA LYS A 137 -22.75 23.75 -2.59
C LYS A 137 -21.56 23.67 -1.63
N ILE A 138 -21.66 22.84 -0.58
CA ILE A 138 -20.60 22.69 0.44
C ILE A 138 -19.46 21.82 -0.11
N SER A 139 -19.79 20.73 -0.81
CA SER A 139 -18.78 19.88 -1.49
C SER A 139 -17.99 20.70 -2.52
N LYS A 140 -18.65 21.50 -3.36
CA LYS A 140 -17.97 22.39 -4.33
C LYS A 140 -17.08 23.46 -3.69
N PHE A 141 -17.41 23.96 -2.51
CA PHE A 141 -16.56 24.94 -1.83
C PHE A 141 -15.29 24.30 -1.23
N PHE A 142 -15.40 23.08 -0.73
CA PHE A 142 -14.30 22.40 -0.03
C PHE A 142 -13.38 21.62 -0.99
N PHE A 143 -13.93 20.94 -2.01
CA PHE A 143 -13.22 19.95 -2.83
C PHE A 143 -13.00 20.33 -4.30
N ASP A 144 -13.54 21.46 -4.78
CA ASP A 144 -13.39 21.93 -6.18
C ASP A 144 -12.25 22.98 -6.33
N GLY A 145 -11.46 23.18 -5.26
CA GLY A 145 -10.40 24.17 -5.22
C GLY A 145 -9.07 23.70 -5.85
N ILE A 146 -8.41 24.64 -6.56
CA ILE A 146 -7.05 24.56 -7.16
C ILE A 146 -5.99 23.94 -6.22
N LYS A 147 -6.20 23.98 -4.90
CA LYS A 147 -5.30 23.43 -3.89
C LYS A 147 -5.28 21.89 -3.85
N TYR A 148 -6.40 21.22 -4.14
CA TYR A 148 -6.48 19.75 -4.14
C TYR A 148 -5.95 19.15 -5.44
N ASP A 149 -6.18 19.83 -6.56
CA ASP A 149 -5.59 19.46 -7.84
C ASP A 149 -4.05 19.57 -7.77
N LEU A 150 -3.48 20.51 -7.01
CA LEU A 150 -2.04 20.57 -6.80
C LEU A 150 -1.51 19.37 -5.98
N PHE A 151 -2.24 18.93 -4.94
CA PHE A 151 -1.83 17.79 -4.10
C PHE A 151 -1.90 16.47 -4.87
N LEU A 152 -2.99 16.24 -5.63
CA LEU A 152 -3.17 15.03 -6.45
C LEU A 152 -2.29 15.02 -7.71
N ASN A 153 -2.05 16.18 -8.35
CA ASN A 153 -1.11 16.28 -9.48
C ASN A 153 0.35 16.19 -9.06
N PHE A 154 0.71 16.58 -7.82
CA PHE A 154 2.08 16.43 -7.33
C PHE A 154 2.44 14.95 -7.13
N ASP A 155 1.50 14.13 -6.65
CA ASP A 155 1.70 12.67 -6.57
C ASP A 155 1.69 11.98 -7.94
N LEU A 156 0.81 12.39 -8.86
CA LEU A 156 0.75 11.80 -10.22
C LEU A 156 1.93 12.15 -11.12
N LYS A 157 2.57 13.32 -10.93
CA LYS A 157 3.78 13.70 -11.70
C LYS A 157 5.06 13.03 -11.22
N VAL A 158 5.07 12.45 -10.01
CA VAL A 158 6.28 11.82 -9.43
C VAL A 158 6.44 10.35 -9.83
N ASN A 159 5.43 9.69 -10.42
CA ASN A 159 5.50 8.24 -10.69
C ASN A 159 5.02 7.75 -12.07
N VAL A 160 4.99 8.62 -13.08
CA VAL A 160 4.84 8.15 -14.48
C VAL A 160 5.89 8.82 -15.37
N PHE A 161 7.13 8.37 -15.21
CA PHE A 161 8.20 8.39 -16.22
C PHE A 161 9.16 7.23 -15.95
#